data_AF-A0A166B5D3-F1
#
_entry.id   AF-A0A166B5D3-F1
#
_cell.length_a   1.000
_cell.length_b   1.000
_cell.length_c   1.000
_cell.angle_alpha   90.00
_cell.angle_beta   90.00
_cell.angle_gamma   90.00
#
_symmetry.space_group_name_H-M   'P 1'
#
loop_
_entity.id
_entity.type
_entity.pdbx_description
1 polymer ?
#
loop_
_entity_poly.entity_id
_entity_poly.type
_entity_poly.pdbx_seq_one_letter_code
_entity_poly.pdbx_strand_id
1 'polypeptide(L)'
;MRNITKMLADVGYVVYQEDFEKPFIEVSADFYRGESQQYIDCCDCGEYLKKAEKRLNEEIERVSHYLDLKTEAKITNVVEKEMIENLKRCLQSLACAKGRNVLRKEPMSKDIGEDDIFFFNDKFTSKFYKVKIGTVVAQKESEPEKLETRQRVEEDRKPQIEAAIVRIMKARRVLDHNNIVTEVTKQLQSRFLPNPIIIKKRIESLIEREFLERDKEDRKLYRYLA
;
A
#
# COMPACT_ATOMS: atom_id res chain seq x y z
N MET A 1 19.19 -24.27 -6.23
CA MET A 1 18.06 -23.44 -5.78
C MET A 1 17.14 -24.19 -4.81
N ARG A 2 16.43 -25.25 -5.20
CA ARG A 2 15.51 -26.01 -4.31
C ARG A 2 16.10 -26.41 -2.96
N ASN A 3 17.35 -26.86 -2.95
CA ASN A 3 18.02 -27.26 -1.70
C ASN A 3 18.24 -26.08 -0.75
N ILE A 4 18.49 -24.87 -1.29
CA ILE A 4 18.76 -23.66 -0.50
C ILE A 4 17.46 -23.13 0.10
N THR A 5 16.40 -23.03 -0.71
CA THR A 5 15.07 -22.60 -0.24
C THR A 5 14.51 -23.57 0.79
N LYS A 6 14.71 -24.88 0.60
CA LYS A 6 14.37 -25.90 1.60
C LYS A 6 15.19 -25.76 2.88
N MET A 7 16.51 -25.56 2.77
CA MET A 7 17.36 -25.31 3.94
C MET A 7 16.92 -24.05 4.72
N LEU A 8 16.54 -22.98 4.04
CA LEU A 8 16.02 -21.77 4.68
C LEU A 8 14.70 -22.04 5.42
N ALA A 9 13.79 -22.80 4.80
CA ALA A 9 12.53 -23.20 5.44
C ALA A 9 12.77 -24.13 6.65
N ASP A 10 13.74 -25.05 6.54
CA ASP A 10 14.14 -26.00 7.58
C ASP A 10 14.82 -25.28 8.78
N VAL A 11 15.59 -24.21 8.53
CA VAL A 11 16.14 -23.34 9.59
C VAL A 11 15.02 -22.56 10.30
N GLY A 12 13.99 -22.18 9.54
CA GLY A 12 12.75 -21.64 10.08
C GLY A 12 11.96 -20.93 8.99
N TYR A 13 10.65 -21.18 8.95
CA TYR A 13 9.76 -20.57 7.95
C TYR A 13 9.82 -19.03 7.94
N VAL A 14 10.02 -18.40 9.10
CA VAL A 14 10.20 -16.93 9.21
C VAL A 14 11.44 -16.47 8.46
N VAL A 15 12.55 -17.22 8.53
CA VAL A 15 13.81 -16.88 7.83
C VAL A 15 13.62 -16.98 6.33
N TYR A 16 13.00 -18.06 5.83
CA TYR A 16 12.62 -18.17 4.41
C TYR A 16 11.74 -17.00 3.95
N GLN A 17 10.75 -16.62 4.78
CA GLN A 17 9.81 -15.57 4.44
C GLN A 17 10.48 -14.20 4.33
N GLU A 18 11.27 -13.81 5.35
CA GLU A 18 11.89 -12.48 5.41
C GLU A 18 13.07 -12.34 4.45
N ASP A 19 13.97 -13.33 4.41
CA ASP A 19 15.24 -13.21 3.70
C ASP A 19 15.13 -13.57 2.21
N PHE A 20 14.09 -14.29 1.82
CA PHE A 20 13.93 -14.75 0.44
C PHE A 20 12.55 -14.44 -0.14
N GLU A 21 11.46 -14.93 0.47
CA GLU A 21 10.13 -14.89 -0.15
C GLU A 21 9.65 -13.45 -0.39
N LYS A 22 9.74 -12.57 0.61
CA LYS A 22 9.34 -11.16 0.46
C LYS A 22 10.12 -10.44 -0.66
N PRO A 23 11.47 -10.41 -0.65
CA PRO A 23 12.23 -9.84 -1.77
C PRO A 23 11.88 -10.46 -3.13
N PHE A 24 11.71 -11.78 -3.18
CA PHE A 24 11.36 -12.49 -4.41
C PHE A 24 10.00 -12.04 -4.96
N ILE A 25 8.98 -11.90 -4.10
CA ILE A 25 7.64 -11.44 -4.47
C ILE A 25 7.67 -9.98 -4.95
N GLU A 26 8.41 -9.10 -4.27
CA GLU A 26 8.57 -7.70 -4.65
C GLU A 26 9.22 -7.54 -6.03
N VAL A 27 10.36 -8.21 -6.25
CA VAL A 27 11.06 -8.18 -7.53
C VAL A 27 10.22 -8.79 -8.65
N SER A 28 9.47 -9.86 -8.36
CA SER A 28 8.55 -10.46 -9.33
C SER A 28 7.42 -9.52 -9.73
N ALA A 29 6.89 -8.73 -8.80
CA ALA A 29 5.86 -7.74 -9.11
C ALA A 29 6.37 -6.67 -10.08
N ASP A 30 7.56 -6.14 -9.85
CA ASP A 30 8.17 -5.16 -10.76
C ASP A 30 8.47 -5.76 -12.14
N PHE A 31 8.95 -7.01 -12.18
CA PHE A 31 9.17 -7.74 -13.42
C PHE A 31 7.88 -7.91 -14.22
N TYR A 32 6.82 -8.46 -13.61
CA TYR A 32 5.54 -8.71 -14.28
C TYR A 32 4.82 -7.44 -14.67
N ARG A 33 4.98 -6.35 -13.91
CA ARG A 33 4.48 -5.03 -14.29
C ARG A 33 5.14 -4.52 -15.57
N GLY A 34 6.47 -4.57 -15.64
CA GLY A 34 7.23 -4.12 -16.81
C GLY A 34 6.87 -4.93 -18.05
N GLU A 35 6.78 -6.24 -17.89
CA GLU A 35 6.43 -7.15 -18.98
C GLU A 35 4.97 -6.97 -19.45
N SER A 36 4.02 -6.83 -18.51
CA SER A 36 2.62 -6.52 -18.83
C SER A 36 2.53 -5.26 -19.70
N GLN A 37 3.24 -4.20 -19.32
CA GLN A 37 3.24 -2.96 -20.10
C GLN A 37 3.80 -3.17 -21.50
N GLN A 38 4.91 -3.91 -21.61
CA GLN A 38 5.50 -4.24 -22.91
C GLN A 38 4.52 -5.02 -23.79
N TYR A 39 3.80 -6.00 -23.24
CA TYR A 39 2.82 -6.78 -24.02
C TYR A 39 1.60 -5.94 -24.41
N ILE A 40 1.12 -5.04 -23.55
CA ILE A 40 0.05 -4.10 -23.91
C ILE A 40 0.45 -3.24 -25.12
N ASP A 41 1.72 -2.85 -25.19
CA ASP A 41 2.21 -1.98 -26.26
C ASP A 41 2.40 -2.72 -27.60
N CYS A 42 2.64 -4.04 -27.59
CA CYS A 42 3.03 -4.79 -28.78
C CYS A 42 2.12 -5.96 -29.20
N CYS A 43 1.24 -6.43 -28.32
CA CYS A 43 0.39 -7.60 -28.57
C CYS A 43 -1.07 -7.22 -28.77
N ASP A 44 -1.82 -8.06 -29.48
CA ASP A 44 -3.27 -8.05 -29.36
C ASP A 44 -3.72 -8.70 -28.03
N CYS A 45 -5.00 -8.53 -27.69
CA CYS A 45 -5.56 -9.03 -26.43
C CYS A 45 -5.46 -10.56 -26.30
N GLY A 46 -5.66 -11.31 -27.39
CA GLY A 46 -5.61 -12.76 -27.37
C GLY A 46 -4.20 -13.29 -27.15
N GLU A 47 -3.20 -12.70 -27.82
CA GLU A 47 -1.79 -13.01 -27.60
C GLU A 47 -1.34 -12.62 -26.19
N TYR A 48 -1.78 -11.46 -25.68
CA TYR A 48 -1.51 -11.04 -24.30
C TYR A 48 -2.00 -12.07 -23.29
N LEU A 49 -3.25 -12.53 -23.42
CA LEU A 49 -3.84 -13.49 -22.49
C LEU A 49 -3.10 -14.84 -22.51
N LYS A 50 -2.72 -15.33 -23.69
CA LYS A 50 -1.89 -16.55 -23.80
C LYS A 50 -0.54 -16.39 -23.12
N LYS A 51 0.10 -15.22 -23.21
CA LYS A 51 1.36 -14.95 -22.53
C LYS A 51 1.18 -14.86 -21.02
N ALA A 52 0.12 -14.21 -20.53
CA ALA A 52 -0.20 -14.15 -19.11
C ALA A 52 -0.48 -15.55 -18.52
N GLU A 53 -1.26 -16.38 -19.22
CA GLU A 53 -1.50 -17.78 -18.84
C GLU A 53 -0.20 -18.59 -18.81
N LYS A 54 0.68 -18.41 -19.80
CA LYS A 54 1.99 -19.04 -19.82
C LYS A 54 2.81 -18.66 -18.57
N ARG A 55 2.80 -17.39 -18.16
CA ARG A 55 3.49 -16.94 -16.94
C ARG A 55 2.93 -17.57 -15.68
N LEU A 56 1.62 -17.69 -15.56
CA LEU A 56 1.00 -18.41 -14.43
C LEU A 56 1.50 -19.85 -14.35
N ASN A 57 1.54 -20.56 -15.48
CA ASN A 57 2.03 -21.94 -15.52
C ASN A 57 3.52 -22.04 -15.18
N GLU A 58 4.35 -21.12 -15.69
CA GLU A 58 5.78 -21.06 -15.35
C GLU A 58 5.98 -20.84 -13.84
N GLU A 59 5.14 -20.03 -13.19
CA GLU A 59 5.19 -19.82 -11.73
C GLU A 59 4.78 -21.04 -10.92
N ILE A 60 3.72 -21.73 -11.34
CA ILE A 60 3.27 -22.98 -10.71
C ILE A 60 4.39 -24.03 -10.78
N GLU A 61 5.01 -24.18 -11.96
CA GLU A 61 6.16 -25.08 -12.12
C GLU A 61 7.34 -24.63 -11.26
N ARG A 62 7.64 -23.33 -11.20
CA ARG A 62 8.74 -22.79 -10.41
C ARG A 62 8.55 -23.03 -8.92
N VAL A 63 7.33 -22.89 -8.40
CA VAL A 63 7.02 -23.21 -7.01
C VAL A 63 7.21 -24.69 -6.75
N SER A 64 6.60 -25.55 -7.57
CA SER A 64 6.70 -27.01 -7.45
C SER A 64 8.16 -27.51 -7.41
N HIS A 65 9.03 -26.91 -8.24
CA HIS A 65 10.41 -27.35 -8.37
C HIS A 65 11.38 -26.66 -7.41
N TYR A 66 11.13 -25.42 -6.97
CA TYR A 66 12.15 -24.60 -6.33
C TYR A 66 11.72 -23.87 -5.06
N LEU A 67 10.43 -23.64 -4.80
CA LEU A 67 9.97 -22.78 -3.71
C LEU A 67 9.15 -23.57 -2.67
N ASP A 68 8.87 -22.93 -1.52
CA ASP A 68 7.91 -23.47 -0.56
C ASP A 68 6.49 -23.35 -1.13
N LEU A 69 5.64 -24.36 -0.88
CA LEU A 69 4.26 -24.41 -1.37
C LEU A 69 3.42 -23.20 -0.90
N LYS A 70 3.74 -22.61 0.26
CA LYS A 70 3.05 -21.42 0.76
C LYS A 70 3.35 -20.16 -0.05
N THR A 71 4.36 -20.19 -0.92
CA THR A 71 4.67 -19.10 -1.85
C THR A 71 3.74 -19.10 -3.06
N GLU A 72 3.11 -20.23 -3.41
CA GLU A 72 2.26 -20.38 -4.61
C GLU A 72 1.18 -19.31 -4.69
N ALA A 73 0.34 -19.23 -3.65
CA ALA A 73 -0.75 -18.26 -3.62
C ALA A 73 -0.25 -16.81 -3.75
N LYS A 74 0.93 -16.49 -3.21
CA LYS A 74 1.48 -15.12 -3.23
C LYS A 74 1.97 -14.75 -4.63
N ILE A 75 2.71 -15.63 -5.28
CA ILE A 75 3.26 -15.35 -6.60
C ILE A 75 2.19 -15.40 -7.70
N THR A 76 1.22 -16.31 -7.60
CA THR A 76 0.04 -16.34 -8.49
C THR A 76 -0.73 -15.03 -8.40
N ASN A 77 -1.00 -14.54 -7.17
CA ASN A 77 -1.65 -13.24 -6.98
C ASN A 77 -0.84 -12.09 -7.59
N VAL A 78 0.50 -12.13 -7.55
CA VAL A 78 1.33 -11.11 -8.21
C VAL A 78 1.16 -11.13 -9.72
N VAL A 79 1.20 -12.30 -10.35
CA VAL A 79 1.02 -12.43 -11.81
C VAL A 79 -0.37 -11.96 -12.21
N GLU A 80 -1.42 -12.40 -11.50
CA GLU A 80 -2.80 -11.98 -11.75
C GLU A 80 -2.97 -10.47 -11.58
N LYS A 81 -2.45 -9.90 -10.49
CA LYS A 81 -2.54 -8.46 -10.22
C LYS A 81 -1.82 -7.64 -11.29
N GLU A 82 -0.56 -7.96 -11.57
CA GLU A 82 0.25 -7.13 -12.46
C GLU A 82 -0.09 -7.36 -13.94
N MET A 83 -0.52 -8.57 -14.34
CA MET A 83 -0.87 -8.86 -15.74
C MET A 83 -2.37 -8.73 -16.02
N ILE A 84 -3.25 -9.34 -15.22
CA ILE A 84 -4.69 -9.42 -15.53
C ILE A 84 -5.41 -8.13 -15.12
N GLU A 85 -5.18 -7.61 -13.91
CA GLU A 85 -5.84 -6.35 -13.51
C GLU A 85 -5.37 -5.16 -14.36
N ASN A 86 -4.13 -5.19 -14.86
CA ASN A 86 -3.63 -4.14 -15.74
C ASN A 86 -4.32 -4.18 -17.11
N LEU A 87 -4.52 -5.37 -17.68
CA LEU A 87 -5.33 -5.54 -18.88
C LEU A 87 -6.78 -5.07 -18.64
N LYS A 88 -7.40 -5.47 -17.52
CA LYS A 88 -8.75 -5.01 -17.15
C LYS A 88 -8.81 -3.47 -17.09
N ARG A 89 -7.82 -2.81 -16.49
CA ARG A 89 -7.75 -1.34 -16.45
C ARG A 89 -7.66 -0.72 -17.85
N CYS A 90 -6.88 -1.31 -18.76
CA CYS A 90 -6.80 -0.86 -20.15
C CYS A 90 -8.16 -1.00 -20.85
N LEU A 91 -8.80 -2.16 -20.76
CA LEU A 91 -10.13 -2.39 -21.33
C LEU A 91 -11.18 -1.45 -20.74
N GLN A 92 -11.12 -1.15 -19.44
CA GLN A 92 -12.03 -0.24 -18.77
C GLN A 92 -11.88 1.19 -19.31
N SER A 93 -10.64 1.61 -19.58
CA SER A 93 -10.32 2.91 -20.20
C SER A 93 -10.88 3.03 -21.61
N LEU A 94 -10.85 1.92 -22.36
CA LEU A 94 -11.29 1.84 -23.75
C LEU A 94 -12.82 1.70 -23.89
N ALA A 95 -13.50 1.08 -22.92
CA ALA A 95 -14.92 0.76 -23.01
C ALA A 95 -15.83 1.61 -22.10
N CYS A 96 -15.39 1.94 -20.89
CA CYS A 96 -16.23 2.53 -19.86
C CYS A 96 -16.05 4.07 -19.74
N ALA A 97 -15.01 4.64 -20.37
CA ALA A 97 -14.74 6.07 -20.32
C ALA A 97 -15.69 6.86 -21.25
N LYS A 98 -16.71 7.50 -20.66
CA LYS A 98 -17.71 8.29 -21.40
C LYS A 98 -17.04 9.32 -22.34
N GLY A 99 -17.45 9.30 -23.61
CA GLY A 99 -16.95 10.22 -24.65
C GLY A 99 -15.57 9.86 -25.22
N ARG A 100 -14.96 8.77 -24.74
CA ARG A 100 -13.70 8.19 -25.23
C ARG A 100 -13.80 6.67 -25.40
N ASN A 101 -15.01 6.13 -25.31
CA ASN A 101 -15.30 4.71 -25.36
C ASN A 101 -15.25 4.21 -26.82
N VAL A 102 -14.04 3.88 -27.26
CA VAL A 102 -13.77 3.28 -28.57
C VAL A 102 -14.18 1.81 -28.64
N LEU A 103 -14.32 1.16 -27.47
CA LEU A 103 -14.93 -0.15 -27.32
C LEU A 103 -16.32 -0.04 -26.70
N ARG A 104 -17.17 -1.03 -26.99
CA ARG A 104 -18.44 -1.28 -26.31
C ARG A 104 -18.31 -2.58 -25.52
N LYS A 105 -18.82 -2.58 -24.30
CA LYS A 105 -18.84 -3.71 -23.37
C LYS A 105 -20.26 -4.25 -23.23
N GLU A 106 -20.41 -5.56 -23.13
CA GLU A 106 -21.68 -6.23 -22.87
C GLU A 106 -21.52 -7.36 -21.83
N PRO A 107 -22.28 -7.33 -20.71
CA PRO A 107 -23.18 -6.26 -20.26
C PRO A 107 -22.45 -4.95 -19.89
N MET A 108 -23.12 -3.81 -20.10
CA MET A 108 -22.52 -2.51 -19.78
C MET A 108 -22.51 -2.25 -18.27
N SER A 109 -21.32 -2.10 -17.69
CA SER A 109 -21.10 -1.72 -16.30
C SER A 109 -19.77 -0.98 -16.16
N LYS A 110 -19.46 -0.48 -14.96
CA LYS A 110 -18.17 0.17 -14.70
C LYS A 110 -17.02 -0.83 -14.56
N ASP A 111 -17.32 -2.01 -14.01
CA ASP A 111 -16.35 -3.06 -13.70
C ASP A 111 -16.27 -4.09 -14.83
N ILE A 112 -15.15 -4.81 -14.90
CA ILE A 112 -14.94 -5.90 -15.86
C ILE A 112 -15.03 -7.23 -15.13
N GLY A 113 -16.14 -7.93 -15.35
CA GLY A 113 -16.35 -9.33 -15.04
C GLY A 113 -15.65 -10.25 -16.04
N GLU A 114 -15.63 -11.53 -15.69
CA GLU A 114 -14.87 -12.57 -16.41
C GLU A 114 -15.50 -12.94 -17.75
N ASP A 115 -16.84 -12.89 -17.83
CA ASP A 115 -17.61 -13.23 -19.03
C ASP A 115 -17.99 -12.01 -19.89
N ASP A 116 -17.43 -10.85 -19.60
CA ASP A 116 -17.75 -9.62 -20.34
C ASP A 116 -17.17 -9.66 -21.75
N ILE A 117 -17.99 -9.27 -22.73
CA ILE A 117 -17.61 -9.26 -24.14
C ILE A 117 -17.38 -7.82 -24.61
N PHE A 118 -16.30 -7.63 -25.36
CA PHE A 118 -15.92 -6.33 -25.91
C PHE A 118 -16.01 -6.33 -27.43
N PHE A 119 -16.59 -5.26 -27.98
CA PHE A 119 -16.73 -5.03 -29.41
C PHE A 119 -16.18 -3.66 -29.77
N PHE A 120 -15.77 -3.47 -31.03
CA PHE A 120 -15.49 -2.15 -31.54
C PHE A 120 -16.77 -1.29 -31.53
N ASN A 121 -16.66 -0.02 -31.13
CA ASN A 121 -17.78 0.91 -31.10
C ASN A 121 -17.85 1.74 -32.39
N ASP A 122 -18.52 1.22 -33.42
CA ASP A 122 -18.73 1.92 -34.70
C ASP A 122 -19.43 3.29 -34.58
N LYS A 123 -20.12 3.52 -33.47
CA LYS A 123 -20.84 4.77 -33.19
C LYS A 123 -19.98 5.81 -32.48
N PHE A 124 -18.70 5.50 -32.21
CA PHE A 124 -17.79 6.43 -31.58
C PHE A 124 -17.53 7.66 -32.47
N THR A 125 -17.67 8.85 -31.91
CA THR A 125 -17.37 10.12 -32.59
C THR A 125 -16.61 11.04 -31.65
N SER A 126 -15.68 11.84 -32.20
CA SER A 126 -14.88 12.80 -31.44
C SER A 126 -14.78 14.12 -32.21
N LYS A 127 -14.81 15.23 -31.47
CA LYS A 127 -14.55 16.57 -32.03
C LYS A 127 -13.07 16.79 -32.36
N PHE A 128 -12.18 15.97 -31.79
CA PHE A 128 -10.74 16.05 -31.98
C PHE A 128 -10.25 14.88 -32.83
N TYR A 129 -9.34 15.18 -33.76
CA TYR A 129 -8.63 14.17 -34.57
C TYR A 129 -7.76 13.25 -33.70
N LYS A 130 -7.10 13.81 -32.67
CA LYS A 130 -6.30 13.04 -31.71
C LYS A 130 -7.08 12.84 -30.42
N VAL A 131 -7.55 11.61 -30.20
CA VAL A 131 -8.23 11.21 -28.95
C VAL A 131 -7.21 10.64 -27.98
N LYS A 132 -6.99 11.33 -26.85
CA LYS A 132 -6.12 10.83 -25.79
C LYS A 132 -6.90 9.92 -24.84
N ILE A 133 -6.69 8.63 -24.98
CA ILE A 133 -7.16 7.63 -24.02
C ILE A 133 -6.12 7.60 -22.90
N GLY A 134 -6.50 8.09 -21.72
CA GLY A 134 -5.68 7.90 -20.53
C GLY A 134 -5.98 6.52 -19.98
N THR A 135 -4.96 5.72 -19.70
CA THR A 135 -5.12 4.53 -18.87
C THR A 135 -5.78 4.98 -17.57
N VAL A 136 -6.79 4.25 -17.11
CA VAL A 136 -7.30 4.36 -15.74
C VAL A 136 -6.13 3.97 -14.85
N VAL A 137 -5.30 4.96 -14.53
CA VAL A 137 -4.25 4.84 -13.55
C VAL A 137 -4.96 4.44 -12.27
N ALA A 138 -4.43 3.46 -11.56
CA ALA A 138 -4.77 3.30 -10.15
C ALA A 138 -4.43 4.63 -9.48
N GLN A 139 -5.42 5.53 -9.37
CA GLN A 139 -5.40 6.47 -8.27
C GLN A 139 -5.48 5.58 -7.03
N LYS A 140 -4.31 5.27 -6.49
CA LYS A 140 -4.01 4.82 -5.14
C LYS A 140 -3.02 3.64 -5.14
N GLU A 141 -1.94 3.79 -4.38
CA GLU A 141 -1.29 2.70 -3.61
C GLU A 141 -2.32 1.65 -3.21
N SER A 142 -1.97 0.36 -3.23
CA SER A 142 -2.91 -0.68 -2.78
C SER A 142 -3.41 -0.36 -1.35
N GLU A 143 -4.65 -0.73 -0.97
CA GLU A 143 -5.12 -0.49 0.41
C GLU A 143 -4.12 -0.95 1.50
N PRO A 144 -3.39 -2.09 1.36
CA PRO A 144 -2.34 -2.43 2.31
C PRO A 144 -1.12 -1.48 2.26
N GLU A 145 -0.63 -1.09 1.09
CA GLU A 145 0.48 -0.12 0.96
C GLU A 145 0.14 1.25 1.54
N LYS A 146 -1.11 1.71 1.38
CA LYS A 146 -1.59 2.95 2.03
C LYS A 146 -1.60 2.86 3.54
N LEU A 147 -2.07 1.71 4.05
CA LEU A 147 -2.15 1.51 5.49
C LEU A 147 -0.75 1.51 6.10
N GLU A 148 0.19 0.84 5.45
CA GLU A 148 1.59 0.79 5.86
C GLU A 148 2.24 2.19 5.81
N THR A 149 2.02 2.94 4.72
CA THR A 149 2.53 4.32 4.58
C THR A 149 1.96 5.24 5.67
N ARG A 150 0.66 5.11 5.98
CA ARG A 150 0.04 5.84 7.09
C ARG A 150 0.63 5.46 8.44
N GLN A 151 0.86 4.18 8.68
CA GLN A 151 1.46 3.70 9.93
C GLN A 151 2.89 4.22 10.10
N ARG A 152 3.74 4.16 9.07
CA ARG A 152 5.10 4.73 9.12
C ARG A 152 5.07 6.22 9.46
N VAL A 153 4.18 6.98 8.82
CA VAL A 153 4.01 8.41 9.10
C VAL A 153 3.54 8.67 10.54
N GLU A 154 2.70 7.81 11.11
CA GLU A 154 2.29 7.91 12.51
C GLU A 154 3.41 7.57 13.50
N GLU A 155 4.23 6.56 13.20
CA GLU A 155 5.43 6.22 13.99
C GLU A 155 6.41 7.40 14.02
N ASP A 156 6.69 8.02 12.87
CA ASP A 156 7.60 9.18 12.74
C ASP A 156 7.14 10.43 13.49
N ARG A 157 5.84 10.52 13.80
CA ARG A 157 5.27 11.63 14.58
C ARG A 157 5.46 11.46 16.08
N LYS A 158 5.63 10.23 16.59
CA LYS A 158 5.75 9.98 18.05
C LYS A 158 6.93 10.71 18.69
N PRO A 159 8.16 10.69 18.13
CA PRO A 159 9.30 11.40 18.73
C PRO A 159 9.08 12.93 18.74
N GLN A 160 8.41 13.47 17.72
CA GLN A 160 8.12 14.91 17.62
C GLN A 160 7.13 15.35 18.71
N ILE A 161 6.13 14.51 19.02
CA ILE A 161 5.18 14.74 20.12
C ILE A 161 5.89 14.68 21.48
N GLU A 162 6.72 13.67 21.72
CA GLU A 162 7.48 13.55 22.98
C GLU A 162 8.41 14.77 23.20
N ALA A 163 9.15 15.17 22.17
CA ALA A 163 10.03 16.34 22.24
C ALA A 163 9.25 17.66 22.48
N ALA A 164 8.03 17.78 21.96
CA ALA A 164 7.15 18.92 22.26
C ALA A 164 6.71 18.92 23.73
N ILE A 165 6.21 17.78 24.23
CA ILE A 165 5.79 17.63 25.64
C ILE A 165 6.95 17.97 26.58
N VAL A 166 8.14 17.41 26.36
CA VAL A 166 9.32 17.65 27.21
C VAL A 166 9.71 19.13 27.19
N ARG A 167 9.73 19.80 26.03
CA ARG A 167 10.06 21.24 25.95
C ARG A 167 9.06 22.11 26.73
N ILE A 168 7.77 21.83 26.59
CA ILE A 168 6.70 22.55 27.31
C ILE A 168 6.82 22.33 28.81
N MET A 169 6.93 21.07 29.24
CA MET A 169 7.00 20.72 30.67
C MET A 169 8.27 21.21 31.33
N LYS A 170 9.41 21.21 30.62
CA LYS A 170 10.66 21.80 31.11
C LYS A 170 10.54 23.30 31.38
N ALA A 171 9.77 24.02 30.55
CA ALA A 171 9.56 25.46 30.71
C ALA A 171 8.52 25.80 31.79
N ARG A 172 7.42 25.04 31.87
CA ARG A 172 6.31 25.29 32.80
C ARG A 172 6.50 24.69 34.19
N ARG A 173 7.33 23.65 34.29
CA ARG A 173 7.58 22.80 35.48
C ARG A 173 6.36 22.03 36.00
N VAL A 174 5.19 22.66 36.07
CA VAL A 174 3.91 22.06 36.44
C VAL A 174 2.83 22.52 35.45
N LEU A 175 2.03 21.60 34.92
CA LEU A 175 0.94 21.93 33.99
C LEU A 175 -0.17 20.86 34.05
N ASP A 176 -1.43 21.27 33.87
CA ASP A 176 -2.54 20.32 33.78
C ASP A 176 -2.66 19.69 32.39
N HIS A 177 -3.37 18.55 32.32
CA HIS A 177 -3.55 17.78 31.09
C HIS A 177 -4.06 18.60 29.91
N ASN A 178 -5.10 19.41 30.10
CA ASN A 178 -5.76 20.11 29.00
C ASN A 178 -4.85 21.18 28.43
N ASN A 179 -4.10 21.87 29.29
CA ASN A 179 -3.11 22.85 28.86
C ASN A 179 -1.91 22.20 28.16
N ILE A 180 -1.43 21.02 28.60
CA ILE A 180 -0.39 20.27 27.86
C ILE A 180 -0.89 19.93 26.45
N VAL A 181 -2.09 19.36 26.33
CA VAL A 181 -2.67 18.99 25.03
C VAL A 181 -2.80 20.21 24.11
N THR A 182 -3.26 21.34 24.66
CA THR A 182 -3.44 22.59 23.91
C THR A 182 -2.09 23.15 23.43
N GLU A 183 -1.09 23.26 24.31
CA GLU A 183 0.23 23.79 23.95
C GLU A 183 0.97 22.87 22.96
N VAL A 184 0.91 21.54 23.14
CA VAL A 184 1.50 20.56 22.20
C VAL A 184 0.85 20.66 20.83
N THR A 185 -0.49 20.75 20.78
CA THR A 185 -1.25 20.89 19.53
C THR A 185 -0.84 22.17 18.81
N LYS A 186 -0.80 23.30 19.53
CA LYS A 186 -0.39 24.60 18.98
C LYS A 186 1.05 24.58 18.44
N GLN A 187 1.98 23.93 19.15
CA GLN A 187 3.38 23.87 18.74
C GLN A 187 3.58 23.03 17.48
N LEU A 188 2.81 21.94 17.31
CA LEU A 188 2.97 21.01 16.20
C LEU A 188 2.06 21.30 15.00
N GLN A 189 1.06 22.19 15.15
CA GLN A 189 0.06 22.51 14.12
C GLN A 189 0.64 22.89 12.76
N SER A 190 1.83 23.48 12.69
CA SER A 190 2.51 23.82 11.44
C SER A 190 3.00 22.61 10.64
N ARG A 191 3.17 21.44 11.28
CA ARG A 191 3.63 20.20 10.68
C ARG A 191 2.50 19.17 10.56
N PHE A 192 1.73 18.99 11.63
CA PHE A 192 0.57 18.10 11.66
C PHE A 192 -0.32 18.41 12.86
N LEU A 193 -1.57 17.97 12.81
CA LEU A 193 -2.50 18.05 13.95
C LEU A 193 -2.38 16.76 14.79
N PRO A 194 -1.79 16.79 16.01
CA PRO A 194 -1.63 15.59 16.81
C PRO A 194 -2.97 15.13 17.40
N ASN A 195 -3.21 13.82 17.41
CA ASN A 195 -4.39 13.26 18.07
C ASN A 195 -4.24 13.30 19.60
N PRO A 196 -5.19 13.85 20.37
CA PRO A 196 -5.13 13.90 21.84
C PRO A 196 -4.91 12.55 22.52
N ILE A 197 -5.40 11.45 21.93
CA ILE A 197 -5.20 10.10 22.44
C ILE A 197 -3.72 9.70 22.37
N ILE A 198 -3.03 10.09 21.30
CA ILE A 198 -1.59 9.84 21.12
C ILE A 198 -0.77 10.70 22.08
N ILE A 199 -1.14 11.98 22.26
CA ILE A 199 -0.50 12.85 23.26
C ILE A 199 -0.60 12.21 24.65
N LYS A 200 -1.79 11.74 25.05
CA LYS A 200 -1.99 11.03 26.33
C LYS A 200 -1.07 9.81 26.45
N LYS A 201 -1.03 8.93 25.44
CA LYS A 201 -0.13 7.75 25.44
C LYS A 201 1.35 8.14 25.58
N ARG A 202 1.76 9.27 25.01
CA ARG A 202 3.14 9.77 25.12
C ARG A 202 3.43 10.37 26.50
N ILE A 203 2.46 11.02 27.13
CA ILE A 203 2.58 11.47 28.53
C ILE A 203 2.79 10.27 29.46
N GLU A 204 1.99 9.20 29.34
CA GLU A 204 2.19 7.99 30.17
C GLU A 204 3.58 7.39 29.96
N SER A 205 4.04 7.27 28.71
CA SER A 205 5.39 6.77 28.41
C SER A 205 6.51 7.64 29.00
N LEU A 206 6.31 8.96 29.09
CA LEU A 206 7.26 9.87 29.74
C LEU A 206 7.21 9.77 31.27
N ILE A 207 6.09 9.37 31.86
CA ILE A 207 5.99 9.05 33.29
C ILE A 207 6.73 7.74 33.59
N GLU A 208 6.51 6.70 32.78
CA GLU A 208 7.22 5.42 32.89
C GLU A 208 8.74 5.58 32.78
N ARG A 209 9.20 6.57 32.02
CA ARG A 209 10.61 6.93 31.84
C ARG A 209 11.12 7.99 32.83
N GLU A 210 10.33 8.31 33.85
CA GLU A 210 10.66 9.24 34.95
C GLU A 210 11.00 10.68 34.51
N PHE A 211 10.56 11.11 33.32
CA PHE A 211 10.66 12.52 32.90
C PHE A 211 9.55 13.38 33.50
N LEU A 212 8.40 12.76 33.80
CA LEU A 212 7.21 13.40 34.35
C LEU A 212 6.68 12.58 35.52
N GLU A 213 5.99 13.23 36.45
CA GLU A 213 5.15 12.55 37.44
C GLU A 213 3.78 13.20 37.52
N ARG A 214 2.79 12.45 38.02
CA ARG A 214 1.52 13.03 38.45
C ARG A 214 1.67 13.63 39.81
N ASP A 215 1.04 14.78 40.03
CA ASP A 215 0.99 15.41 41.33
C ASP A 215 0.31 14.47 42.36
N LYS A 216 0.80 14.51 43.61
CA LYS A 216 0.35 13.64 44.70
C LYS A 216 -1.05 14.03 45.21
N GLU A 217 -1.41 15.30 45.09
CA GLU A 217 -2.66 15.86 45.61
C GLU A 217 -3.69 16.04 44.48
N ASP A 218 -3.26 16.53 43.30
CA ASP A 218 -4.14 16.70 42.14
C ASP A 218 -3.68 15.91 40.91
N ARG A 219 -4.32 14.76 40.66
CA ARG A 219 -4.03 13.89 39.49
C ARG A 219 -4.20 14.55 38.13
N LYS A 220 -4.80 15.75 38.04
CA LYS A 220 -4.91 16.54 36.81
C LYS A 220 -3.60 17.25 36.45
N LEU A 221 -2.72 17.47 37.42
CA LEU A 221 -1.43 18.14 37.27
C LEU A 221 -0.31 17.14 37.01
N TYR A 222 0.60 17.52 36.13
CA TYR A 222 1.86 16.82 35.88
C TYR A 222 3.02 17.71 36.31
N ARG A 223 4.07 17.11 36.86
CA ARG A 223 5.32 17.78 37.23
C ARG A 223 6.47 17.25 36.40
N TYR A 224 7.41 18.12 36.04
CA TYR A 224 8.64 17.76 35.32
C TYR A 224 9.75 17.41 36.30
N LEU A 225 10.41 16.25 36.08
CA LEU A 225 11.38 15.68 37.02
C LEU A 225 12.85 15.86 36.63
N ALA A 226 13.14 16.23 35.38
CA ALA A 226 14.51 16.35 34.84
C ALA A 226 15.04 17.79 34.71
#